data_AF-A0A9C8RI92-F1
#
_entry.id   AF-A0A9C8RI92-F1
#
_cell.length_a   1.000
_cell.length_b   1.000
_cell.length_c   1.000
_cell.angle_alpha   90.00
_cell.angle_beta   90.00
_cell.angle_gamma   90.00
#
_symmetry.space_group_name_H-M   'P 1'
#
loop_
_entity.id
_entity.type
_entity.pdbx_description
1 polymer ?
#
loop_
_entity_poly.entity_id
_entity_poly.type
_entity_poly.pdbx_seq_one_letter_code
_entity_poly.pdbx_strand_id
1 'polypeptide(L)' 'MTATWLLTQQHLSEILGVQRSAISIAASFLQNKKLISYSRGLITILDRTGLEAESCACYAIMAADRDRF' A
#
# COMPACT_ATOMS: atom_id res chain seq x y z
N MET A 1 3.52 -8.43 -13.94
CA MET A 1 3.90 -7.03 -14.28
C MET A 1 3.92 -6.25 -12.98
N THR A 2 5.07 -5.76 -12.53
CA THR A 2 5.19 -4.98 -11.28
C THR A 2 4.78 -3.54 -11.56
N ALA A 3 3.88 -2.99 -10.77
CA ALA A 3 3.46 -1.60 -10.89
C ALA A 3 4.24 -0.73 -9.88
N THR A 4 4.80 0.38 -10.37
CA THR A 4 5.62 1.31 -9.60
C THR A 4 5.04 2.71 -9.65
N TRP A 5 4.91 3.36 -8.49
CA TRP A 5 4.36 4.72 -8.37
C TRP A 5 5.27 5.63 -7.56
N LEU A 6 5.33 6.90 -7.92
CA LEU A 6 6.00 7.94 -7.16
C LEU A 6 5.06 8.50 -6.09
N LEU A 7 5.11 7.88 -4.90
CA LEU A 7 4.31 8.24 -3.74
C LEU A 7 5.23 8.45 -2.55
N THR A 8 5.49 9.71 -2.20
CA THR A 8 6.27 10.03 -0.99
C THR A 8 5.44 9.74 0.26
N GLN A 9 6.11 9.57 1.40
CA GLN A 9 5.41 9.40 2.68
C GLN A 9 4.55 10.63 3.01
N GLN A 10 4.97 11.83 2.57
CA GLN A 10 4.17 13.04 2.72
C GLN A 10 2.88 12.97 1.91
N HIS A 11 2.95 12.57 0.64
CA HIS A 11 1.75 12.45 -0.20
C HIS A 11 0.77 11.43 0.40
N LEU A 12 1.27 10.30 0.88
CA LEU A 12 0.43 9.28 1.52
C LEU A 12 -0.17 9.78 2.83
N SER A 13 0.60 10.51 3.64
CA SER A 13 0.10 11.14 4.86
C SER A 13 -1.03 12.13 4.59
N GLU A 14 -0.88 12.96 3.57
CA GLU A 14 -1.90 13.95 3.16
C GLU A 14 -3.18 13.26 2.66
N ILE A 15 -3.05 12.25 1.80
CA ILE A 15 -4.20 11.52 1.23
C ILE A 15 -4.95 10.72 2.29
N LEU A 16 -4.22 10.08 3.22
CA LEU A 16 -4.80 9.17 4.22
C LEU A 16 -5.14 9.88 5.54
N GLY A 17 -4.77 11.15 5.71
CA GLY A 17 -5.01 11.90 6.94
C GLY A 17 -4.25 11.36 8.16
N VAL A 18 -3.07 10.75 7.95
CA VAL A 18 -2.25 10.14 9.02
C VAL A 18 -0.84 10.72 9.07
N GLN A 19 -0.18 10.61 10.22
CA GLN A 19 1.20 11.07 10.37
C GLN A 19 2.19 10.24 9.52
N ARG A 20 3.29 10.87 9.08
CA ARG A 20 4.34 10.19 8.29
C ARG A 20 4.95 8.99 9.01
N SER A 21 5.00 9.03 10.34
CA SER A 21 5.46 7.92 11.19
C SER A 21 4.60 6.67 10.97
N ALA A 22 3.27 6.82 10.90
CA ALA A 22 2.36 5.71 10.64
C ALA A 22 2.60 5.10 9.26
N ILE A 23 2.83 5.94 8.23
CA ILE A 23 3.18 5.47 6.89
C ILE A 23 4.50 4.69 6.91
N SER A 24 5.51 5.19 7.62
CA SER A 24 6.81 4.53 7.73
C SER A 24 6.71 3.15 8.40
N ILE A 25 5.93 3.04 9.48
CA ILE A 25 5.67 1.77 10.17
C ILE A 25 4.98 0.78 9.23
N ALA A 26 3.89 1.19 8.58
CA ALA A 26 3.16 0.33 7.66
C ALA A 26 4.03 -0.11 6.47
N ALA A 27 4.77 0.82 5.86
CA ALA A 27 5.64 0.49 4.73
C ALA A 27 6.80 -0.43 5.13
N SER A 28 7.38 -0.25 6.33
CA SER A 28 8.41 -1.15 6.85
C SER A 28 7.86 -2.55 7.10
N PHE A 29 6.67 -2.66 7.69
CA PHE A 29 5.99 -3.93 7.90
C PHE A 29 5.76 -4.69 6.58
N LEU A 30 5.22 -4.01 5.57
CA LEU A 30 4.94 -4.62 4.25
C LEU A 30 6.21 -4.96 3.47
N GLN A 31 7.28 -4.15 3.60
CA GLN A 31 8.59 -4.46 3.00
C GLN A 31 9.24 -5.67 3.65
N ASN A 32 9.16 -5.81 4.97
CA ASN A 32 9.70 -6.97 5.69
C ASN A 32 9.00 -8.28 5.26
N LYS A 33 7.72 -8.19 4.91
CA LYS A 33 6.94 -9.30 4.31
C LYS A 33 7.18 -9.50 2.81
N LYS A 34 8.05 -8.71 2.19
CA LYS A 34 8.36 -8.73 0.74
C LYS A 34 7.14 -8.50 -0.17
N LEU A 35 6.12 -7.81 0.35
CA LEU A 35 4.89 -7.50 -0.40
C LEU A 35 5.06 -6.27 -1.26
N ILE A 36 5.87 -5.32 -0.79
CA ILE A 36 6.23 -4.10 -1.51
C ILE A 36 7.74 -3.86 -1.44
N SER A 37 8.24 -3.05 -2.36
CA SER A 37 9.52 -2.35 -2.23
C SER A 37 9.24 -0.86 -2.11
N TYR A 38 9.89 -0.18 -1.17
CA TYR A 38 9.74 1.27 -1.01
C TYR A 38 11.08 1.96 -0.82
N SER A 39 11.51 2.73 -1.83
CA SER A 39 12.79 3.43 -1.81
C SER A 39 12.69 4.77 -2.53
N ARG A 40 13.27 5.82 -1.96
CA ARG A 40 13.30 7.19 -2.55
C ARG A 40 11.92 7.69 -3.01
N GLY A 41 10.84 7.33 -2.30
CA GLY A 41 9.48 7.71 -2.65
C GLY A 41 8.85 6.89 -3.79
N LEU A 42 9.49 5.80 -4.24
CA LEU A 42 8.96 4.87 -5.23
C LEU A 42 8.43 3.62 -4.54
N ILE A 43 7.11 3.41 -4.59
CA ILE A 43 6.47 2.15 -4.15
C ILE A 43 6.35 1.23 -5.35
N THR A 44 6.82 0.00 -5.21
CA THR A 44 6.57 -1.09 -6.16
C THR A 44 5.83 -2.21 -5.45
N ILE A 45 4.73 -2.67 -6.02
CA ILE A 45 4.03 -3.86 -5.52
C ILE A 45 4.75 -5.10 -6.07
N LEU A 46 5.24 -5.94 -5.16
CA LEU A 46 5.94 -7.18 -5.48
C LEU A 46 4.98 -8.37 -5.48
N ASP A 47 4.07 -8.41 -4.51
CA ASP A 47 3.04 -9.43 -4.38
C ASP A 47 1.70 -8.77 -4.07
N ARG A 48 0.82 -8.74 -5.08
CA ARG A 48 -0.51 -8.16 -4.94
C ARG A 48 -1.39 -9.03 -4.03
N THR A 49 -1.39 -10.34 -4.23
CA THR A 49 -2.25 -11.26 -3.47
C THR A 49 -1.87 -11.26 -2.00
N GLY A 50 -0.58 -11.25 -1.68
CA GLY A 50 -0.12 -11.11 -0.29
C GLY A 50 -0.50 -9.76 0.33
N LEU A 51 -0.45 -8.66 -0.44
CA LEU A 51 -0.88 -7.34 0.04
C LEU A 51 -2.38 -7.28 0.33
N GLU A 52 -3.19 -7.94 -0.49
CA GLU A 52 -4.63 -8.05 -0.27
C GLU A 52 -4.96 -8.90 0.96
N ALA A 53 -4.20 -9.97 1.21
CA ALA A 53 -4.35 -10.79 2.41
C ALA A 53 -3.99 -10.05 3.72
N GLU A 54 -3.06 -9.10 3.69
CA GLU A 54 -2.71 -8.25 4.83
C GLU A 54 -3.68 -7.06 5.03
N SER A 55 -4.52 -6.79 4.04
CA SER A 55 -5.49 -5.69 4.11
C SER A 55 -6.67 -6.08 5.00
N CYS A 56 -7.34 -5.09 5.60
CA CYS A 56 -8.58 -5.39 6.33
C CYS A 56 -9.68 -5.89 5.39
N ALA A 57 -10.70 -6.55 5.96
CA ALA A 57 -11.92 -6.95 5.24
C ALA A 57 -12.58 -5.79 4.49
N CYS A 58 -12.34 -4.55 4.93
CA CYS A 58 -12.65 -3.30 4.25
C CYS A 58 -12.25 -3.30 2.76
N TYR A 59 -11.08 -3.84 2.43
CA TYR A 59 -10.54 -3.86 1.09
C TYR A 59 -11.34 -4.80 0.19
N ALA A 60 -11.69 -5.99 0.70
CA ALA A 60 -12.51 -6.95 -0.05
C ALA A 60 -13.90 -6.38 -0.38
N ILE A 61 -14.50 -5.64 0.56
CA ILE A 61 -15.78 -4.95 0.35
C ILE A 61 -15.66 -3.91 -0.77
N MET A 62 -14.62 -3.07 -0.74
CA MET A 62 -14.38 -2.05 -1.77
C MET A 62 -14.01 -2.66 -3.14
N ALA A 63 -13.26 -3.75 -3.17
CA ALA A 63 -12.89 -4.44 -4.40
C ALA A 63 -14.13 -5.07 -5.05
N ALA A 64 -14.98 -5.72 -4.26
CA ALA A 64 -16.23 -6.29 -4.75
C ALA A 64 -17.22 -5.24 -5.28
N ASP A 65 -17.14 -3.99 -4.81
CA ASP A 65 -17.91 -2.86 -5.37
C ASP A 65 -17.32 -2.38 -6.70
N ARG A 66 -15.99 -2.29 -6.79
CA ARG A 66 -15.29 -1.93 -8.04
C ARG A 66 -15.63 -2.86 -9.20
N ASP A 67 -15.74 -4.18 -8.95
CA ASP A 67 -16.04 -5.17 -9.99
C ASP A 67 -17.50 -5.13 -10.48
N ARG A 68 -18.38 -4.37 -9.80
CA ARG A 68 -19.79 -4.20 -10.17
C ARG A 68 -20.02 -3.06 -11.18
N PHE A 69 -19.04 -2.19 -11.38
CA PHE A 69 -19.08 -1.04 -12.29
C PHE A 69 -18.09 -1.21 -13.44
#